data_AF-A0QP30-F1
#
_entry.id   AF-A0QP30-F1
#
_cell.length_a   1.000
_cell.length_b   1.000
_cell.length_c   1.000
_cell.angle_alpha   90.00
_cell.angle_beta   90.00
_cell.angle_gamma   90.00
#
_symmetry.space_group_name_H-M   'P 1'
#
loop_
_entity.id
_entity.type
_entity.pdbx_description
1 polymer ?
#
loop_
_entity_poly.entity_id
_entity_poly.type
_entity_poly.pdbx_seq_one_letter_code
_entity_poly.pdbx_strand_id
1 'polypeptide(L)'
;MEGRQMFAAELKRFAGCVGDGNRDPRLAKISARVCAPVGVSVHGRRGVGVTTVAEALGANGVAVRDDGPGELAVLVTVEVLKPEDLTLADALRARGADVLVVLNKADLVGRAPDGSLAAAHHRAQQLRERTGLPVVPMVGLLARATLSPHLVEALRLLATTPADLTSTEAFLADPHPVAQATRTELLTTLDRFGIVHACRELSRDPNADAAVLSAALRRLGETDRVLAALDALAAPRRYRRIERALTELQAVGGESVGRFLAADTTVVAVMDAALEVMRAAGVVVPSRAACGRDAHLRRARFWWRYCRGPVGALHGRCAAAIARGSLRLAGLDTEEAARR
;
A
#
# COMPACT_ATOMS: atom_id res chain seq x y z
N MET A 1 2.51 4.44 14.01
CA MET A 1 3.75 3.79 13.52
C MET A 1 3.46 2.31 13.35
N GLU A 2 3.70 1.76 12.17
CA GLU A 2 3.49 0.33 11.86
C GLU A 2 4.42 -0.55 12.72
N GLY A 3 3.95 -1.74 13.13
CA GLY A 3 4.68 -2.66 14.00
C GLY A 3 6.02 -3.07 13.43
N ARG A 4 6.10 -3.23 12.10
CA ARG A 4 7.37 -3.44 11.39
C ARG A 4 8.35 -2.30 11.61
N GLN A 5 7.92 -1.05 11.42
CA GLN A 5 8.81 0.12 11.51
C GLN A 5 9.36 0.27 12.92
N MET A 6 8.51 0.01 13.92
CA MET A 6 8.90 -0.02 15.32
C MET A 6 9.97 -1.11 15.57
N PHE A 7 9.72 -2.36 15.16
CA PHE A 7 10.68 -3.45 15.34
C PHE A 7 12.00 -3.18 14.62
N ALA A 8 11.96 -2.69 13.38
CA ALA A 8 13.14 -2.35 12.61
C ALA A 8 13.96 -1.22 13.27
N ALA A 9 13.30 -0.19 13.80
CA ALA A 9 13.96 0.90 14.51
C ALA A 9 14.64 0.43 15.80
N GLU A 10 13.95 -0.40 16.60
CA GLU A 10 14.52 -0.99 17.82
C GLU A 10 15.71 -1.90 17.49
N LEU A 11 15.59 -2.76 16.47
CA LEU A 11 16.67 -3.65 16.05
C LEU A 11 17.88 -2.88 15.50
N LYS A 12 17.65 -1.79 14.76
CA LYS A 12 18.73 -0.92 14.26
C LYS A 12 19.45 -0.22 15.40
N ARG A 13 18.72 0.28 16.40
CA ARG A 13 19.31 0.84 17.63
C ARG A 13 20.11 -0.21 18.38
N PHE A 14 19.54 -1.39 18.61
CA PHE A 14 20.24 -2.49 19.29
C PHE A 14 21.53 -2.91 18.57
N ALA A 15 21.48 -3.08 17.24
CA ALA A 15 22.66 -3.43 16.44
C ALA A 15 23.73 -2.31 16.43
N GLY A 16 23.34 -1.05 16.66
CA GLY A 16 24.25 0.09 16.76
C GLY A 16 24.83 0.34 18.16
N CYS A 17 24.14 -0.10 19.21
CA CYS A 17 24.49 0.14 20.61
C CYS A 17 25.31 -0.98 21.29
N VAL A 18 25.81 -1.97 20.54
CA VAL A 18 26.71 -2.98 21.12
C VAL A 18 28.00 -2.27 21.56
N GLY A 19 28.05 -1.96 22.87
CA GLY A 19 29.17 -1.32 23.55
C GLY A 19 30.44 -2.15 23.41
N ASP A 20 31.57 -1.45 23.40
CA ASP A 20 32.94 -1.93 23.24
C ASP A 20 33.33 -2.32 21.80
N GLY A 21 33.32 -1.32 20.92
CA GLY A 21 34.22 -1.22 19.76
C GLY A 21 34.05 -2.24 18.62
N ASN A 22 33.28 -3.32 18.79
CA ASN A 22 33.13 -4.37 17.80
C ASN A 22 31.65 -4.64 17.51
N ARG A 23 31.12 -3.97 16.48
CA ARG A 23 29.76 -4.24 15.97
C ARG A 23 29.69 -5.69 15.50
N ASP A 24 28.84 -6.52 16.10
CA ASP A 24 28.66 -7.89 15.63
C ASP A 24 28.10 -7.87 14.19
N PRO A 25 28.86 -8.33 13.18
CA PRO A 25 28.43 -8.29 11.79
C PRO A 25 27.18 -9.14 11.55
N ARG A 26 26.90 -10.13 12.41
CA ARG A 26 25.67 -10.93 12.36
C ARG A 26 24.45 -10.07 12.69
N LEU A 27 24.53 -9.22 13.72
CA LEU A 27 23.43 -8.32 14.09
C LEU A 27 23.15 -7.27 13.00
N ALA A 28 24.22 -6.73 12.41
CA ALA A 28 24.09 -5.81 11.27
C ALA A 28 23.40 -6.49 10.07
N LYS A 29 23.75 -7.75 9.77
CA LYS A 29 23.13 -8.53 8.69
C LYS A 29 21.65 -8.84 8.96
N ILE A 30 21.30 -9.22 10.20
CA ILE A 30 19.91 -9.44 10.61
C ILE A 30 19.11 -8.14 10.47
N SER A 31 19.63 -7.03 10.99
CA SER A 31 19.01 -5.70 10.91
C SER A 31 18.79 -5.26 9.46
N ALA A 32 19.81 -5.39 8.60
CA ALA A 32 19.71 -5.03 7.19
C ALA A 32 18.59 -5.78 6.47
N ARG A 33 18.43 -7.08 6.74
CA ARG A 33 17.39 -7.90 6.09
C ARG A 33 15.97 -7.55 6.58
N VAL A 34 15.80 -7.19 7.85
CA VAL A 34 14.51 -6.72 8.38
C VAL A 34 14.16 -5.35 7.80
N CYS A 35 15.15 -4.47 7.68
CA CYS A 35 14.99 -3.12 7.14
C CYS A 35 14.79 -3.10 5.62
N ALA A 36 15.29 -4.10 4.88
CA ALA A 36 15.20 -4.13 3.42
C ALA A 36 13.75 -3.97 2.93
N PRO A 37 13.45 -3.14 1.92
CA PRO A 37 12.09 -3.02 1.41
C PRO A 37 11.58 -4.34 0.80
N VAL A 38 10.26 -4.47 0.67
CA VAL A 38 9.65 -5.57 -0.09
C VAL A 38 9.73 -5.17 -1.56
N GLY A 39 10.42 -5.96 -2.37
CA GLY A 39 10.62 -5.67 -3.79
C GLY A 39 9.35 -5.96 -4.59
N VAL A 40 8.97 -5.04 -5.48
CA VAL A 40 7.79 -5.16 -6.34
C VAL A 40 8.21 -5.15 -7.81
N SER A 41 7.83 -6.16 -8.58
CA SER A 41 8.01 -6.14 -10.04
C SER A 41 6.70 -5.79 -10.73
N VAL A 42 6.70 -4.99 -11.80
CA VAL A 42 5.49 -4.57 -12.52
C VAL A 42 5.47 -5.19 -13.91
N HIS A 43 4.36 -5.84 -14.26
CA HIS A 43 4.20 -6.65 -15.46
C HIS A 43 2.88 -6.31 -16.16
N GLY A 44 2.80 -6.58 -17.46
CA GLY A 44 1.56 -6.41 -18.21
C GLY A 44 1.81 -6.39 -19.72
N ARG A 45 0.72 -6.41 -20.48
CA ARG A 45 0.78 -6.37 -21.95
C ARG A 45 1.19 -4.98 -22.45
N ARG A 46 1.68 -4.91 -23.69
CA ARG A 46 1.99 -3.61 -24.33
C ARG A 46 0.73 -2.72 -24.35
N GLY A 47 0.88 -1.46 -23.94
CA GLY A 47 -0.20 -0.46 -23.99
C GLY A 47 -1.14 -0.40 -22.77
N VAL A 48 -0.97 -1.29 -21.78
CA VAL A 48 -1.78 -1.25 -20.53
C VAL A 48 -1.28 -0.22 -19.50
N GLY A 49 -0.12 0.41 -19.75
CA GLY A 49 0.45 1.44 -18.87
C GLY A 49 1.37 0.90 -17.78
N VAL A 50 2.13 -0.17 -18.03
CA VAL A 50 3.11 -0.74 -17.09
C VAL A 50 4.07 0.32 -16.55
N THR A 51 4.71 1.10 -17.44
CA THR A 51 5.64 2.17 -17.07
C THR A 51 4.98 3.22 -16.19
N THR A 52 3.77 3.67 -16.56
CA THR A 52 3.01 4.65 -15.78
C THR A 52 2.71 4.16 -14.36
N VAL A 53 2.31 2.88 -14.21
CA VAL A 53 2.08 2.28 -12.89
C VAL A 53 3.37 2.14 -12.11
N ALA A 54 4.46 1.66 -12.73
CA ALA A 54 5.76 1.52 -12.10
C ALA A 54 6.29 2.86 -11.57
N GLU A 55 6.22 3.91 -12.38
CA GLU A 55 6.62 5.26 -11.98
C GLU A 55 5.76 5.82 -10.85
N ALA A 56 4.43 5.61 -10.89
CA ALA A 56 3.52 6.01 -9.82
C ALA A 56 3.85 5.30 -8.50
N LEU A 57 4.14 4.00 -8.54
CA LEU A 57 4.56 3.25 -7.35
C LEU A 57 5.92 3.73 -6.83
N GLY A 58 6.90 3.91 -7.72
CA GLY A 58 8.24 4.41 -7.35
C GLY A 58 8.21 5.80 -6.72
N ALA A 59 7.39 6.72 -7.26
CA ALA A 59 7.18 8.05 -6.68
C ALA A 59 6.57 8.00 -5.26
N ASN A 60 5.89 6.91 -4.91
CA ASN A 60 5.33 6.66 -3.57
C ASN A 60 6.24 5.78 -2.69
N GLY A 61 7.53 5.66 -3.05
CA GLY A 61 8.53 4.96 -2.22
C GLY A 61 8.47 3.43 -2.30
N VAL A 62 7.70 2.87 -3.23
CA VAL A 62 7.71 1.42 -3.48
C VAL A 62 9.03 1.05 -4.18
N ALA A 63 9.70 0.01 -3.66
CA ALA A 63 10.94 -0.50 -4.25
C ALA A 63 10.63 -1.33 -5.51
N VAL A 64 10.37 -0.64 -6.62
CA VAL A 64 10.15 -1.26 -7.92
C VAL A 64 11.44 -1.90 -8.43
N ARG A 65 11.34 -3.12 -8.95
CA ARG A 65 12.45 -3.91 -9.50
C ARG A 65 12.27 -4.03 -11.01
N ASP A 66 13.28 -3.59 -11.74
CA ASP A 66 13.33 -3.72 -13.20
C ASP A 66 13.73 -5.14 -13.61
N ASP A 67 14.62 -5.78 -12.83
CA ASP A 67 15.14 -7.11 -13.11
C ASP A 67 14.63 -8.17 -12.13
N GLY A 68 13.97 -9.20 -12.69
CA GLY A 68 13.54 -10.39 -11.96
C GLY A 68 12.25 -10.22 -11.14
N PRO A 69 11.72 -11.32 -10.57
CA PRO A 69 10.52 -11.29 -9.75
C PRO A 69 10.81 -10.58 -8.42
N GLY A 70 9.96 -9.61 -8.08
CA GLY A 70 9.87 -9.13 -6.71
C GLY A 70 9.30 -10.20 -5.78
N GLU A 71 9.30 -9.92 -4.47
CA GLU A 71 8.50 -10.69 -3.52
C GLU A 71 7.00 -10.50 -3.79
N LEU A 72 6.65 -9.34 -4.36
CA LEU A 72 5.34 -9.03 -4.90
C LEU A 72 5.43 -8.75 -6.39
N ALA A 73 4.36 -9.05 -7.11
CA ALA A 73 4.23 -8.68 -8.52
C ALA A 73 2.92 -7.93 -8.77
N VAL A 74 3.00 -6.81 -9.49
CA VAL A 74 1.85 -6.06 -9.98
C VAL A 74 1.60 -6.45 -11.42
N LEU A 75 0.44 -7.01 -11.70
CA LEU A 75 -0.01 -7.33 -13.06
C LEU A 75 -1.01 -6.26 -13.52
N VAL A 76 -0.63 -5.48 -14.53
CA VAL A 76 -1.43 -4.36 -15.04
C VAL A 76 -2.32 -4.82 -16.19
N THR A 77 -3.61 -4.53 -16.11
CA THR A 77 -4.61 -4.72 -17.17
C THR A 77 -5.56 -3.52 -17.23
N VAL A 78 -6.43 -3.44 -18.24
CA VAL A 78 -7.32 -2.28 -18.44
C VAL A 78 -8.82 -2.57 -18.40
N GLU A 79 -9.24 -3.82 -18.65
CA GLU A 79 -10.68 -4.15 -18.73
C GLU A 79 -10.96 -5.63 -18.45
N VAL A 80 -10.11 -6.50 -19.02
CA VAL A 80 -10.26 -7.96 -18.96
C VAL A 80 -8.91 -8.58 -18.64
N LEU A 81 -8.92 -9.56 -17.74
CA LEU A 81 -7.82 -10.51 -17.60
C LEU A 81 -7.91 -11.54 -18.72
N LYS A 82 -6.99 -11.46 -19.67
CA LYS A 82 -6.89 -12.45 -20.75
C LYS A 82 -6.20 -13.73 -20.24
N PRO A 83 -6.33 -14.86 -20.95
CA PRO A 83 -5.65 -16.10 -20.57
C PRO A 83 -4.14 -15.91 -20.36
N GLU A 84 -3.49 -15.10 -21.19
CA GLU A 84 -2.04 -14.84 -21.09
C GLU A 84 -1.69 -14.05 -19.82
N ASP A 85 -2.58 -13.17 -19.37
CA ASP A 85 -2.41 -12.42 -18.12
C ASP A 85 -2.44 -13.39 -16.92
N LEU A 86 -3.33 -14.41 -16.97
CA LEU A 86 -3.43 -15.44 -15.93
C LEU A 86 -2.22 -16.39 -15.94
N THR A 87 -1.76 -16.84 -17.12
CA THR A 87 -0.54 -17.64 -17.25
C THR A 87 0.67 -16.92 -16.66
N LEU A 88 0.78 -15.61 -16.91
CA LEU A 88 1.84 -14.80 -16.32
C LEU A 88 1.71 -14.71 -14.79
N ALA A 89 0.50 -14.51 -14.27
CA ALA A 89 0.25 -14.50 -12.83
C ALA A 89 0.66 -15.84 -12.17
N ASP A 90 0.33 -16.96 -12.78
CA ASP A 90 0.68 -18.29 -12.29
C ASP A 90 2.20 -18.53 -12.33
N ALA A 91 2.88 -18.08 -13.39
CA ALA A 91 4.33 -18.14 -13.48
C ALA A 91 5.02 -17.31 -12.39
N LEU A 92 4.49 -16.13 -12.07
CA LEU A 92 5.00 -15.28 -10.98
C LEU A 92 4.79 -15.93 -9.62
N ARG A 93 3.61 -16.52 -9.39
CA ARG A 93 3.30 -17.27 -8.16
C ARG A 93 4.18 -18.51 -7.99
N ALA A 94 4.45 -19.25 -9.06
CA ALA A 94 5.36 -20.39 -9.04
C ALA A 94 6.79 -19.99 -8.64
N ARG A 95 7.19 -18.74 -8.91
CA ARG A 95 8.46 -18.15 -8.47
C ARG A 95 8.41 -17.57 -7.05
N GLY A 96 7.29 -17.74 -6.34
CA GLY A 96 7.09 -17.36 -4.95
C GLY A 96 6.55 -15.95 -4.71
N ALA A 97 6.19 -15.22 -5.77
CA ALA A 97 5.66 -13.85 -5.68
C ALA A 97 4.15 -13.84 -5.39
N ASP A 98 3.71 -12.94 -4.52
CA ASP A 98 2.29 -12.66 -4.34
C ASP A 98 1.83 -11.63 -5.39
N VAL A 99 0.76 -11.92 -6.12
CA VAL A 99 0.32 -11.12 -7.29
C VAL A 99 -0.84 -10.21 -6.92
N LEU A 100 -0.70 -8.92 -7.25
CA LEU A 100 -1.76 -7.90 -7.26
C LEU A 100 -2.10 -7.55 -8.70
N VAL A 101 -3.38 -7.58 -9.06
CA VAL A 101 -3.84 -7.07 -10.35
C VAL A 101 -4.22 -5.60 -10.21
N VAL A 102 -3.68 -4.75 -11.06
CA VAL A 102 -4.08 -3.35 -11.19
C VAL A 102 -4.89 -3.19 -12.48
N LEU A 103 -6.17 -2.84 -12.32
CA LEU A 103 -7.06 -2.46 -13.42
C LEU A 103 -6.81 -0.97 -13.74
N ASN A 104 -5.76 -0.70 -14.51
CA ASN A 104 -5.36 0.63 -14.94
C ASN A 104 -6.33 1.20 -15.98
N LYS A 105 -6.29 2.53 -16.19
CA LYS A 105 -7.23 3.27 -17.03
C LYS A 105 -8.68 3.07 -16.56
N ALA A 106 -8.86 3.10 -15.25
CA ALA A 106 -10.17 2.94 -14.59
C ALA A 106 -11.22 3.96 -15.08
N ASP A 107 -10.76 5.11 -15.59
CA ASP A 107 -11.56 6.13 -16.25
C ASP A 107 -12.27 5.65 -17.53
N LEU A 108 -11.80 4.56 -18.15
CA LEU A 108 -12.30 4.01 -19.41
C LEU A 108 -13.14 2.72 -19.27
N VAL A 109 -13.26 2.14 -18.07
CA VAL A 109 -13.89 0.81 -17.86
C VAL A 109 -15.40 0.79 -18.17
N GLY A 110 -16.05 1.95 -18.22
CA GLY A 110 -17.44 2.11 -18.62
C GLY A 110 -18.15 3.22 -17.86
N ARG A 111 -19.43 3.45 -18.16
CA ARG A 111 -20.28 4.40 -17.44
C ARG A 111 -21.23 3.64 -16.50
N ALA A 112 -21.09 3.89 -15.19
CA ALA A 112 -22.11 3.56 -14.20
C ALA A 112 -22.88 4.84 -13.82
N PRO A 113 -24.08 4.75 -13.21
CA PRO A 113 -24.80 5.91 -12.69
C PRO A 113 -23.93 6.77 -11.76
N ASP A 114 -23.06 6.13 -10.98
CA ASP A 114 -22.16 6.77 -10.02
C ASP A 114 -20.79 7.18 -10.63
N GLY A 115 -20.63 7.06 -11.95
CA GLY A 115 -19.42 7.46 -12.70
C GLY A 115 -18.44 6.32 -13.02
N SER A 116 -17.39 6.64 -13.80
CA SER A 116 -16.44 5.65 -14.33
C SER A 116 -15.67 4.90 -13.25
N LEU A 117 -15.27 5.58 -12.16
CA LEU A 117 -14.54 4.93 -11.05
C LEU A 117 -15.40 3.91 -10.32
N ALA A 118 -16.70 4.17 -10.13
CA ALA A 118 -17.62 3.19 -9.55
C ALA A 118 -17.76 1.95 -10.44
N ALA A 119 -17.85 2.14 -11.77
CA ALA A 119 -17.85 1.04 -12.74
C ALA A 119 -16.55 0.22 -12.65
N ALA A 120 -15.40 0.89 -12.53
CA ALA A 120 -14.10 0.23 -12.39
C ALA A 120 -13.98 -0.56 -11.08
N HIS A 121 -14.51 -0.05 -9.97
CA HIS A 121 -14.56 -0.79 -8.70
C HIS A 121 -15.42 -2.05 -8.80
N HIS A 122 -16.62 -1.93 -9.36
CA HIS A 122 -17.48 -3.09 -9.59
C HIS A 122 -16.79 -4.12 -10.51
N ARG A 123 -16.13 -3.65 -11.56
CA ARG A 123 -15.38 -4.52 -12.46
C ARG A 123 -14.21 -5.23 -11.77
N ALA A 124 -13.45 -4.52 -10.94
CA ALA A 124 -12.38 -5.09 -10.15
C ALA A 124 -12.91 -6.18 -9.20
N GLN A 125 -14.06 -5.96 -8.56
CA GLN A 125 -14.70 -6.96 -7.71
C GLN A 125 -15.07 -8.23 -8.50
N GLN A 126 -15.70 -8.09 -9.67
CA GLN A 126 -16.04 -9.23 -10.54
C GLN A 126 -14.79 -10.03 -10.96
N LEU A 127 -13.71 -9.34 -11.33
CA LEU A 127 -12.45 -10.00 -11.68
C LEU A 127 -11.84 -10.73 -10.48
N ARG A 128 -11.91 -10.14 -9.27
CA ARG A 128 -11.47 -10.78 -8.03
C ARG A 128 -12.24 -12.05 -7.73
N GLU A 129 -13.57 -12.01 -7.81
CA GLU A 129 -14.44 -13.17 -7.58
C GLU A 129 -14.16 -14.31 -8.56
N ARG A 130 -13.90 -13.97 -9.83
CA ARG A 130 -13.62 -14.95 -10.88
C ARG A 130 -12.24 -15.59 -10.83
N THR A 131 -11.23 -14.87 -10.34
CA THR A 131 -9.83 -15.29 -10.44
C THR A 131 -9.18 -15.61 -9.09
N GLY A 132 -9.79 -15.18 -7.99
CA GLY A 132 -9.19 -15.25 -6.65
C GLY A 132 -7.97 -14.34 -6.46
N LEU A 133 -7.59 -13.54 -7.46
CA LEU A 133 -6.52 -12.55 -7.36
C LEU A 133 -7.08 -11.25 -6.77
N PRO A 134 -6.35 -10.55 -5.88
CA PRO A 134 -6.73 -9.20 -5.51
C PRO A 134 -6.65 -8.29 -6.74
N VAL A 135 -7.70 -7.50 -6.97
CA VAL A 135 -7.80 -6.56 -8.10
C VAL A 135 -8.16 -5.19 -7.57
N VAL A 136 -7.41 -4.16 -7.98
CA VAL A 136 -7.63 -2.76 -7.59
C VAL A 136 -7.62 -1.87 -8.83
N PRO A 137 -8.61 -0.98 -9.01
CA PRO A 137 -8.60 -0.02 -10.11
C PRO A 137 -7.61 1.12 -9.86
N MET A 138 -7.09 1.70 -10.94
CA MET A 138 -6.18 2.84 -10.91
C MET A 138 -6.36 3.71 -12.16
N VAL A 139 -6.25 5.03 -12.00
CA VAL A 139 -6.06 5.95 -13.13
C VAL A 139 -4.60 6.38 -13.13
N GLY A 140 -3.74 5.57 -13.77
CA GLY A 140 -2.29 5.75 -13.73
C GLY A 140 -1.83 7.14 -14.17
N LEU A 141 -2.49 7.73 -15.18
CA LEU A 141 -2.16 9.06 -15.67
C LEU A 141 -2.31 10.13 -14.59
N LEU A 142 -3.35 10.04 -13.76
CA LEU A 142 -3.63 11.03 -12.72
C LEU A 142 -2.88 10.80 -11.41
N ALA A 143 -2.31 9.61 -11.21
CA ALA A 143 -1.57 9.24 -10.00
C ALA A 143 -0.42 10.21 -9.65
N ARG A 144 0.14 10.86 -10.67
CA ARG A 144 1.23 11.84 -10.53
C ARG A 144 0.87 13.22 -11.10
N ALA A 145 -0.42 13.49 -11.29
CA ALA A 145 -0.89 14.75 -11.85
C ALA A 145 -0.29 15.95 -11.09
N THR A 146 0.40 16.81 -11.83
CA THR A 146 0.99 18.05 -11.34
C THR A 146 0.66 19.14 -12.34
N LEU A 147 -0.04 20.17 -11.89
CA LEU A 147 -0.43 21.31 -12.71
C LEU A 147 0.53 22.46 -12.48
N SER A 148 0.93 23.11 -13.57
CA SER A 148 1.55 24.42 -13.53
C SER A 148 0.48 25.51 -13.41
N PRO A 149 0.84 26.74 -12.98
CA PRO A 149 -0.09 27.86 -12.96
C PRO A 149 -0.74 28.14 -14.33
N HIS A 150 -0.02 28.00 -15.44
CA HIS A 150 -0.57 28.25 -16.78
C HIS A 150 -1.64 27.23 -17.18
N LEU A 151 -1.48 25.95 -16.80
CA LEU A 151 -2.51 24.94 -17.03
C LEU A 151 -3.75 25.19 -16.17
N VAL A 152 -3.59 25.73 -14.95
CA VAL A 152 -4.72 26.14 -14.11
C VAL A 152 -5.51 27.27 -14.77
N GLU A 153 -4.86 28.30 -15.31
CA GLU A 153 -5.58 29.37 -16.02
C GLU A 153 -6.33 28.84 -17.25
N ALA A 154 -5.72 27.93 -18.01
CA ALA A 154 -6.38 27.28 -19.13
C ALA A 154 -7.61 26.47 -18.69
N LEU A 155 -7.52 25.75 -17.57
CA LEU A 155 -8.63 25.00 -16.99
C LEU A 155 -9.74 25.92 -16.45
N ARG A 156 -9.40 27.10 -15.92
CA ARG A 156 -10.40 28.12 -15.54
C ARG A 156 -11.18 28.62 -16.75
N LEU A 157 -10.49 28.92 -17.85
CA LEU A 157 -11.15 29.28 -19.10
C LEU A 157 -12.05 28.16 -19.63
N LEU A 158 -11.60 26.91 -19.55
CA LEU A 158 -12.41 25.73 -19.94
C LEU A 158 -13.61 25.50 -19.01
N ALA A 159 -13.54 25.92 -17.74
CA ALA A 159 -14.66 25.83 -16.81
C ALA A 159 -15.73 26.89 -17.09
N THR A 160 -15.34 28.08 -17.54
CA THR A 160 -16.29 29.17 -17.90
C THR A 160 -16.77 29.08 -19.35
N THR A 161 -15.94 28.57 -20.24
CA THR A 161 -16.22 28.39 -21.67
C THR A 161 -15.88 26.95 -22.01
N PRO A 162 -16.85 26.02 -21.95
CA PRO A 162 -16.59 24.61 -22.22
C PRO A 162 -16.22 24.36 -23.68
N ALA A 163 -15.13 23.63 -23.91
CA ALA A 163 -14.76 23.10 -25.22
C ALA A 163 -15.39 21.71 -25.47
N ASP A 164 -15.41 21.27 -26.73
CA ASP A 164 -15.88 19.92 -27.08
C ASP A 164 -14.93 18.81 -26.57
N LEU A 165 -15.35 18.04 -25.55
CA LEU A 165 -14.58 16.93 -24.97
C LEU A 165 -15.07 15.54 -25.42
N THR A 166 -15.88 15.46 -26.48
CA THR A 166 -16.42 14.18 -27.01
C THR A 166 -15.34 13.25 -27.56
N SER A 167 -14.27 13.79 -28.15
CA SER A 167 -13.05 13.08 -28.55
C SER A 167 -11.80 13.94 -28.34
N THR A 168 -10.61 13.35 -28.44
CA THR A 168 -9.33 14.07 -28.41
C THR A 168 -9.19 15.01 -29.60
N GLU A 169 -9.63 14.57 -30.77
CA GLU A 169 -9.61 15.34 -32.02
C GLU A 169 -10.58 16.51 -31.96
N ALA A 170 -11.81 16.28 -31.48
CA ALA A 170 -12.80 17.32 -31.29
C ALA A 170 -12.28 18.43 -30.35
N PHE A 171 -11.70 18.03 -29.22
CA PHE A 171 -11.12 18.97 -28.25
C PHE A 171 -9.97 19.81 -28.81
N LEU A 172 -9.21 19.31 -29.78
CA LEU A 172 -8.12 20.05 -30.41
C LEU A 172 -8.58 20.90 -31.60
N ALA A 173 -9.60 20.46 -32.33
CA ALA A 173 -10.13 21.14 -33.52
C ALA A 173 -11.11 22.28 -33.17
N ASP A 174 -11.77 22.20 -32.02
CA ASP A 174 -12.75 23.20 -31.57
C ASP A 174 -12.14 24.62 -31.50
N PRO A 175 -12.73 25.65 -32.12
CA PRO A 175 -12.27 27.03 -31.95
C PRO A 175 -12.45 27.49 -30.49
N HIS A 176 -11.34 27.70 -29.77
CA HIS A 176 -11.38 28.00 -28.34
C HIS A 176 -10.34 29.07 -27.94
N PRO A 177 -10.62 29.94 -26.93
CA PRO A 177 -9.66 30.93 -26.43
C PRO A 177 -8.36 30.33 -25.88
N VAL A 178 -8.41 29.09 -25.39
CA VAL A 178 -7.22 28.35 -24.97
C VAL A 178 -6.49 27.84 -26.21
N ALA A 179 -5.23 28.26 -26.36
CA ALA A 179 -4.38 27.89 -27.48
C ALA A 179 -4.29 26.37 -27.66
N GLN A 180 -4.23 25.91 -28.91
CA GLN A 180 -4.16 24.48 -29.25
C GLN A 180 -2.98 23.77 -28.57
N ALA A 181 -1.80 24.42 -28.51
CA ALA A 181 -0.63 23.86 -27.83
C ALA A 181 -0.89 23.57 -26.33
N THR A 182 -1.56 24.48 -25.63
CA THR A 182 -1.95 24.29 -24.22
C THR A 182 -3.01 23.20 -24.08
N ARG A 183 -3.95 23.07 -25.03
CA ARG A 183 -4.91 21.96 -25.06
C ARG A 183 -4.24 20.61 -25.29
N THR A 184 -3.21 20.54 -26.14
CA THR A 184 -2.39 19.34 -26.32
C THR A 184 -1.63 18.98 -25.05
N GLU A 185 -1.05 19.96 -24.35
CA GLU A 185 -0.40 19.75 -23.06
C GLU A 185 -1.37 19.24 -21.99
N LEU A 186 -2.58 19.81 -21.92
CA LEU A 186 -3.64 19.35 -21.03
C LEU A 186 -4.03 17.90 -21.32
N LEU A 187 -4.25 17.52 -22.59
CA LEU A 187 -4.55 16.14 -22.96
C LEU A 187 -3.41 15.18 -22.58
N THR A 188 -2.16 15.60 -22.78
CA THR A 188 -1.00 14.77 -22.43
C THR A 188 -0.89 14.58 -20.91
N THR A 189 -1.23 15.62 -20.14
CA THR A 189 -1.07 15.63 -18.68
C THR A 189 -2.23 14.95 -17.95
N LEU A 190 -3.45 15.14 -18.43
CA LEU A 190 -4.68 14.81 -17.70
C LEU A 190 -5.63 13.88 -18.46
N ASP A 191 -5.49 13.82 -19.79
CA ASP A 191 -6.53 13.35 -20.70
C ASP A 191 -7.88 14.06 -20.48
N ARG A 192 -8.90 13.73 -21.27
CA ARG A 192 -10.24 14.29 -21.20
C ARG A 192 -10.87 14.05 -19.83
N PHE A 193 -10.65 12.87 -19.23
CA PHE A 193 -11.19 12.56 -17.91
C PHE A 193 -10.66 13.53 -16.85
N GLY A 194 -9.35 13.75 -16.79
CA GLY A 194 -8.76 14.69 -15.83
C GLY A 194 -9.16 16.14 -16.09
N ILE A 195 -9.29 16.56 -17.35
CA ILE A 195 -9.78 17.92 -17.71
C ILE A 195 -11.20 18.14 -17.17
N VAL A 196 -12.13 17.21 -17.43
CA VAL A 196 -13.52 17.31 -16.93
C VAL A 196 -13.55 17.42 -15.41
N HIS A 197 -12.75 16.60 -14.71
CA HIS A 197 -12.71 16.61 -13.26
C HIS A 197 -12.07 17.88 -12.70
N ALA A 198 -11.01 18.40 -13.33
CA ALA A 198 -10.39 19.65 -12.92
C ALA A 198 -11.34 20.86 -13.11
N CYS A 199 -12.06 20.94 -14.23
CA CYS A 199 -13.07 21.98 -14.44
C CYS A 199 -14.22 21.90 -13.41
N ARG A 200 -14.62 20.68 -13.03
CA ARG A 200 -15.62 20.45 -11.97
C ARG A 200 -15.14 20.90 -10.60
N GLU A 201 -13.89 20.64 -10.24
CA GLU A 201 -13.30 21.15 -8.99
C GLU A 201 -13.27 22.67 -8.99
N LEU A 202 -12.86 23.30 -10.10
CA LEU A 202 -12.90 24.77 -10.27
C LEU A 202 -14.30 25.36 -10.21
N SER A 203 -15.33 24.62 -10.65
CA SER A 203 -16.72 25.05 -10.51
C SER A 203 -17.18 25.06 -9.05
N ARG A 204 -16.58 24.22 -8.19
CA ARG A 204 -16.88 24.17 -6.74
C ARG A 204 -16.06 25.20 -5.97
N ASP A 205 -14.80 25.35 -6.34
CA ASP A 205 -13.86 26.32 -5.76
C ASP A 205 -13.11 27.06 -6.88
N PRO A 206 -13.62 28.22 -7.33
CA PRO A 206 -12.98 29.02 -8.37
C PRO A 206 -11.56 29.51 -8.02
N ASN A 207 -11.24 29.56 -6.73
CA ASN A 207 -9.95 30.05 -6.23
C ASN A 207 -8.94 28.92 -6.00
N ALA A 208 -9.29 27.67 -6.31
CA ALA A 208 -8.39 26.55 -6.19
C ALA A 208 -7.09 26.81 -6.98
N ASP A 209 -5.96 26.61 -6.31
CA ASP A 209 -4.64 26.76 -6.89
C ASP A 209 -4.14 25.44 -7.52
N ALA A 210 -2.95 25.49 -8.11
CA ALA A 210 -2.31 24.35 -8.73
C ALA A 210 -2.09 23.18 -7.76
N ALA A 211 -1.78 23.44 -6.50
CA ALA A 211 -1.52 22.40 -5.51
C ALA A 211 -2.81 21.69 -5.11
N VAL A 212 -3.88 22.44 -4.89
CA VAL A 212 -5.23 21.93 -4.56
C VAL A 212 -5.76 21.05 -5.70
N LEU A 213 -5.72 21.55 -6.94
CA LEU A 213 -6.19 20.80 -8.11
C LEU A 213 -5.33 19.56 -8.37
N SER A 214 -4.01 19.67 -8.27
CA SER A 214 -3.10 18.51 -8.42
C SER A 214 -3.37 17.46 -7.34
N ALA A 215 -3.66 17.87 -6.10
CA ALA A 215 -4.05 16.94 -5.04
C ALA A 215 -5.41 16.28 -5.32
N ALA A 216 -6.38 17.02 -5.85
CA ALA A 216 -7.69 16.46 -6.24
C ALA A 216 -7.57 15.43 -7.37
N LEU A 217 -6.77 15.73 -8.40
CA LEU A 217 -6.51 14.81 -9.51
C LEU A 217 -5.76 13.56 -9.04
N ARG A 218 -4.75 13.71 -8.17
CA ARG A 218 -4.04 12.56 -7.59
C ARG A 218 -4.95 11.62 -6.80
N ARG A 219 -5.97 12.16 -6.10
CA ARG A 219 -6.99 11.34 -5.43
C ARG A 219 -7.78 10.49 -6.42
N LEU A 220 -8.13 11.03 -7.59
CA LEU A 220 -8.79 10.27 -8.67
C LEU A 220 -7.89 9.19 -9.29
N GLY A 221 -6.57 9.31 -9.11
CA GLY A 221 -5.59 8.28 -9.48
C GLY A 221 -5.74 6.98 -8.69
N GLU A 222 -6.42 6.98 -7.54
CA GLU A 222 -6.67 5.81 -6.67
C GLU A 222 -5.38 5.06 -6.25
N THR A 223 -4.24 5.75 -6.24
CA THR A 223 -2.93 5.15 -5.91
C THR A 223 -2.87 4.67 -4.47
N ASP A 224 -3.50 5.40 -3.54
CA ASP A 224 -3.58 5.01 -2.13
C ASP A 224 -4.20 3.62 -1.93
N ARG A 225 -5.18 3.23 -2.76
CA ARG A 225 -5.77 1.89 -2.71
C ARG A 225 -4.82 0.82 -3.21
N VAL A 226 -4.03 1.12 -4.24
CA VAL A 226 -3.01 0.20 -4.75
C VAL A 226 -1.92 -0.01 -3.69
N LEU A 227 -1.47 1.08 -3.05
CA LEU A 227 -0.50 1.02 -1.95
C LEU A 227 -1.04 0.22 -0.76
N ALA A 228 -2.28 0.47 -0.34
CA ALA A 228 -2.92 -0.29 0.75
C ALA A 228 -3.02 -1.80 0.42
N ALA A 229 -3.32 -2.15 -0.83
CA ALA A 229 -3.36 -3.55 -1.26
C ALA A 229 -1.97 -4.20 -1.30
N LEU A 230 -0.94 -3.46 -1.74
CA LEU A 230 0.45 -3.91 -1.69
C LEU A 230 0.93 -4.09 -0.23
N ASP A 231 0.57 -3.18 0.67
CA ASP A 231 0.91 -3.29 2.09
C ASP A 231 0.24 -4.50 2.74
N ALA A 232 -1.03 -4.77 2.41
CA ALA A 232 -1.74 -5.96 2.86
C ALA A 232 -1.04 -7.25 2.38
N LEU A 233 -0.63 -7.31 1.11
CA LEU A 233 0.13 -8.45 0.57
C LEU A 233 1.54 -8.56 1.16
N ALA A 234 2.15 -7.44 1.51
CA ALA A 234 3.48 -7.41 2.11
C ALA A 234 3.49 -7.85 3.58
N ALA A 235 2.39 -7.68 4.32
CA ALA A 235 2.33 -7.91 5.76
C ALA A 235 2.80 -9.33 6.17
N PRO A 236 2.35 -10.44 5.56
CA PRO A 236 2.87 -11.78 5.85
C PRO A 236 4.38 -11.92 5.64
N ARG A 237 4.94 -11.30 4.59
CA ARG A 237 6.37 -11.35 4.27
C ARG A 237 7.19 -10.60 5.32
N ARG A 238 6.73 -9.39 5.68
CA ARG A 238 7.31 -8.56 6.74
C ARG A 238 7.32 -9.30 8.07
N TYR A 239 6.20 -9.91 8.45
CA TYR A 239 6.10 -10.69 9.68
C TYR A 239 7.05 -11.90 9.69
N ARG A 240 7.13 -12.69 8.61
CA ARG A 240 8.07 -13.83 8.52
C ARG A 240 9.53 -13.41 8.62
N ARG A 241 9.90 -12.22 8.08
CA ARG A 241 11.25 -11.67 8.25
C ARG A 241 11.56 -11.34 9.71
N ILE A 242 10.56 -10.84 10.47
CA ILE A 242 10.67 -10.63 11.91
C ILE A 242 10.81 -11.98 12.63
N GLU A 243 9.97 -12.97 12.34
CA GLU A 243 10.08 -14.32 12.94
C GLU A 243 11.49 -14.90 12.75
N ARG A 244 12.00 -14.85 11.51
CA ARG A 244 13.36 -15.30 11.19
C ARG A 244 14.42 -14.51 11.95
N ALA A 245 14.27 -13.18 12.07
CA ALA A 245 15.21 -12.35 12.82
C ALA A 245 15.21 -12.72 14.32
N LEU A 246 14.04 -12.99 14.92
CA LEU A 246 13.95 -13.42 16.31
C LEU A 246 14.66 -14.77 16.53
N THR A 247 14.46 -15.74 15.64
CA THR A 247 15.17 -17.03 15.71
C THR A 247 16.68 -16.87 15.56
N GLU A 248 17.12 -16.05 14.62
CA GLU A 248 18.56 -15.81 14.41
C GLU A 248 19.19 -15.06 15.60
N LEU A 249 18.49 -14.10 16.19
CA LEU A 249 18.92 -13.42 17.42
C LEU A 249 19.03 -14.41 18.58
N GLN A 250 18.05 -15.29 18.78
CA GLN A 250 18.12 -16.35 19.80
C GLN A 250 19.35 -17.23 19.64
N ALA A 251 19.73 -17.56 18.40
CA ALA A 251 20.92 -18.34 18.10
C ALA A 251 22.24 -17.58 18.33
N VAL A 252 22.25 -16.25 18.18
CA VAL A 252 23.40 -15.40 18.58
C VAL A 252 23.61 -15.47 20.09
N GLY A 253 22.52 -15.46 20.87
CA GLY A 253 22.56 -15.60 22.32
C GLY A 253 23.19 -14.39 23.03
N GLY A 254 23.45 -14.54 24.34
CA GLY A 254 24.01 -13.49 25.19
C GLY A 254 22.96 -12.66 25.92
N GLU A 255 23.38 -12.05 27.02
CA GLU A 255 22.50 -11.33 27.95
C GLU A 255 21.82 -10.12 27.29
N SER A 256 22.57 -9.36 26.48
CA SER A 256 22.05 -8.19 25.76
C SER A 256 20.96 -8.57 24.76
N VAL A 257 21.12 -9.69 24.05
CA VAL A 257 20.10 -10.23 23.14
C VAL A 257 18.89 -10.75 23.92
N GLY A 258 19.11 -11.43 25.05
CA GLY A 258 18.04 -11.85 25.95
C GLY A 258 17.19 -10.67 26.42
N ARG A 259 17.84 -9.58 26.85
CA ARG A 259 17.16 -8.31 27.23
C ARG A 259 16.39 -7.70 26.06
N PHE A 260 16.99 -7.64 24.87
CA PHE A 260 16.31 -7.13 23.67
C PHE A 260 15.05 -7.94 23.32
N LEU A 261 15.13 -9.27 23.33
CA LEU A 261 14.02 -10.17 23.00
C LEU A 261 12.90 -10.14 24.06
N ALA A 262 13.24 -9.83 25.31
CA ALA A 262 12.29 -9.68 26.40
C ALA A 262 11.67 -8.27 26.46
N ALA A 263 12.31 -7.25 25.89
CA ALA A 263 11.87 -5.86 26.00
C ALA A 263 10.41 -5.63 25.56
N ASP A 264 9.69 -4.79 26.29
CA ASP A 264 8.29 -4.47 26.00
C ASP A 264 8.10 -3.92 24.59
N THR A 265 9.00 -3.03 24.17
CA THR A 265 9.00 -2.42 22.82
C THR A 265 9.12 -3.50 21.75
N THR A 266 10.02 -4.46 21.91
CA THR A 266 10.18 -5.60 20.98
C THR A 266 8.92 -6.45 20.92
N VAL A 267 8.38 -6.84 22.09
CA VAL A 267 7.20 -7.70 22.16
C VAL A 267 5.95 -7.03 21.58
N VAL A 268 5.76 -5.74 21.86
CA VAL A 268 4.66 -4.93 21.30
C VAL A 268 4.83 -4.74 19.80
N ALA A 269 6.05 -4.49 19.30
CA ALA A 269 6.29 -4.33 17.88
C ALA A 269 6.01 -5.62 17.08
N VAL A 270 6.37 -6.78 17.64
CA VAL A 270 6.04 -8.09 17.04
C VAL A 270 4.53 -8.34 17.05
N MET A 271 3.84 -8.00 18.13
CA MET A 271 2.36 -8.04 18.18
C MET A 271 1.75 -7.14 17.11
N ASP A 272 2.20 -5.91 16.95
CA ASP A 272 1.64 -4.97 15.98
C ASP A 272 1.83 -5.48 14.54
N ALA A 273 3.00 -6.08 14.23
CA ALA A 273 3.23 -6.72 12.94
C ALA A 273 2.31 -7.94 12.73
N ALA A 274 2.02 -8.72 13.76
CA ALA A 274 1.02 -9.79 13.69
C ALA A 274 -0.40 -9.24 13.47
N LEU A 275 -0.76 -8.12 14.10
CA LEU A 275 -2.04 -7.46 13.90
C LEU A 275 -2.22 -6.97 12.46
N GLU A 276 -1.16 -6.46 11.83
CA GLU A 276 -1.16 -6.09 10.41
C GLU A 276 -1.50 -7.28 9.51
N VAL A 277 -0.92 -8.46 9.78
CA VAL A 277 -1.26 -9.69 9.05
C VAL A 277 -2.73 -10.06 9.23
N MET A 278 -3.26 -10.02 10.46
CA MET A 278 -4.66 -10.35 10.72
C MET A 278 -5.61 -9.38 10.02
N ARG A 279 -5.31 -8.07 10.02
CA ARG A 279 -6.11 -7.06 9.30
C ARG A 279 -6.06 -7.27 7.79
N ALA A 280 -4.88 -7.58 7.24
CA ALA A 280 -4.72 -7.89 5.81
C ALA A 280 -5.53 -9.12 5.39
N ALA A 281 -5.70 -10.09 6.30
CA ALA A 281 -6.56 -11.26 6.10
C ALA A 281 -8.07 -10.96 6.33
N GLY A 282 -8.45 -9.70 6.55
CA GLY A 282 -9.84 -9.29 6.79
C GLY A 282 -10.37 -9.61 8.20
N VAL A 283 -9.52 -10.03 9.14
CA VAL A 283 -9.96 -10.27 10.52
C VAL A 283 -10.14 -8.94 11.22
N VAL A 284 -11.35 -8.70 11.73
CA VAL A 284 -11.67 -7.52 12.54
C VAL A 284 -10.92 -7.64 13.86
N VAL A 285 -9.85 -6.86 13.99
CA VAL A 285 -9.10 -6.74 15.24
C VAL A 285 -9.56 -5.49 15.98
N PRO A 286 -10.02 -5.61 17.25
CA PRO A 286 -10.26 -4.44 18.09
C PRO A 286 -9.05 -3.51 18.12
N SER A 287 -9.30 -2.20 18.07
CA SER A 287 -8.25 -1.19 18.10
C SER A 287 -7.32 -1.39 19.29
N ARG A 288 -6.03 -1.10 19.08
CA ARG A 288 -5.04 -1.05 20.17
C ARG A 288 -5.41 -0.03 21.24
N ALA A 289 -6.21 0.98 20.88
CA ALA A 289 -6.74 2.01 21.76
C ALA A 289 -7.83 1.51 22.74
N ALA A 290 -8.19 0.23 22.73
CA ALA A 290 -8.92 -0.36 23.85
C ALA A 290 -7.99 -0.36 25.07
N CYS A 291 -8.12 0.68 25.91
CA CYS A 291 -7.27 0.93 27.06
C CYS A 291 -7.65 0.05 28.25
N GLY A 292 -6.64 -0.32 29.04
CA GLY A 292 -6.82 -0.90 30.37
C GLY A 292 -6.56 -2.40 30.43
N ARG A 293 -6.05 -2.82 31.59
CA ARG A 293 -5.67 -4.17 31.93
C ARG A 293 -6.69 -5.22 31.50
N ASP A 294 -7.97 -5.03 31.83
CA ASP A 294 -9.01 -6.00 31.52
C ASP A 294 -9.28 -6.17 30.03
N ALA A 295 -9.19 -5.07 29.26
CA ALA A 295 -9.30 -5.14 27.80
C ALA A 295 -8.13 -5.93 27.21
N HIS A 296 -6.91 -5.70 27.71
CA HIS A 296 -5.72 -6.43 27.29
C HIS A 296 -5.80 -7.92 27.67
N LEU A 297 -6.27 -8.28 28.86
CA LEU A 297 -6.46 -9.67 29.27
C LEU A 297 -7.56 -10.39 28.47
N ARG A 298 -8.68 -9.71 28.16
CA ARG A 298 -9.72 -10.27 27.26
C ARG A 298 -9.15 -10.56 25.87
N ARG A 299 -8.39 -9.62 25.30
CA ARG A 299 -7.72 -9.80 24.02
C ARG A 299 -6.73 -10.97 24.06
N ALA A 300 -5.91 -11.05 25.11
CA ALA A 300 -4.96 -12.16 25.29
C ALA A 300 -5.65 -13.53 25.31
N ARG A 301 -6.73 -13.67 26.09
CA ARG A 301 -7.51 -14.92 26.15
C ARG A 301 -8.14 -15.29 24.81
N PHE A 302 -8.71 -14.32 24.10
CA PHE A 302 -9.30 -14.55 22.78
C PHE A 302 -8.26 -15.11 21.80
N TRP A 303 -7.13 -14.42 21.65
CA TRP A 303 -6.09 -14.82 20.69
C TRP A 303 -5.37 -16.12 21.08
N TRP A 304 -5.26 -16.41 22.37
CA TRP A 304 -4.75 -17.70 22.85
C TRP A 304 -5.67 -18.87 22.50
N ARG A 305 -7.00 -18.67 22.56
CA ARG A 305 -7.95 -19.69 22.09
C ARG A 305 -7.91 -19.81 20.57
N TYR A 306 -7.85 -18.67 19.87
CA TYR A 306 -7.77 -18.62 18.41
C TYR A 306 -6.53 -19.37 17.88
N CYS A 307 -5.36 -19.20 18.49
CA CYS A 307 -4.12 -19.85 18.04
C CYS A 307 -4.15 -21.39 18.17
N ARG A 308 -5.01 -21.92 19.04
CA ARG A 308 -5.24 -23.36 19.26
C ARG A 308 -6.43 -23.91 18.47
N GLY A 309 -7.15 -23.04 17.75
CA GLY A 309 -8.26 -23.45 16.89
C GLY A 309 -7.77 -24.03 15.54
N PRO A 310 -8.70 -24.40 14.65
CA PRO A 310 -8.39 -24.94 13.32
C PRO A 310 -7.99 -23.81 12.37
N VAL A 311 -6.89 -23.13 12.67
CA VAL A 311 -6.35 -22.02 11.87
C VAL A 311 -5.04 -22.41 11.20
N GLY A 312 -4.75 -21.80 10.05
CA GLY A 312 -3.47 -22.01 9.37
C GLY A 312 -2.27 -21.62 10.24
N ALA A 313 -1.12 -22.23 10.00
CA ALA A 313 0.08 -22.05 10.85
C ALA A 313 0.51 -20.58 11.01
N LEU A 314 0.38 -19.74 9.96
CA LEU A 314 0.68 -18.31 10.05
C LEU A 314 -0.27 -17.59 11.01
N HIS A 315 -1.58 -17.86 10.90
CA HIS A 315 -2.59 -17.27 11.78
C HIS A 315 -2.37 -17.72 13.23
N GLY A 316 -2.03 -18.99 13.46
CA GLY A 316 -1.69 -19.50 14.79
C GLY A 316 -0.51 -18.76 15.42
N ARG A 317 0.58 -18.54 14.66
CA ARG A 317 1.75 -17.79 15.15
C ARG A 317 1.45 -16.31 15.38
N CYS A 318 0.72 -15.66 14.48
CA CYS A 318 0.27 -14.27 14.67
C CYS A 318 -0.56 -14.15 15.95
N ALA A 319 -1.53 -15.04 16.14
CA ALA A 319 -2.38 -15.07 17.32
C ALA A 319 -1.58 -15.28 18.62
N ALA A 320 -0.57 -16.15 18.62
CA ALA A 320 0.33 -16.32 19.76
C ALA A 320 1.13 -15.04 20.07
N ALA A 321 1.66 -14.35 19.05
CA ALA A 321 2.33 -13.07 19.22
C ALA A 321 1.39 -11.98 19.78
N ILE A 322 0.14 -11.95 19.30
CA ILE A 322 -0.88 -11.00 19.78
C ILE A 322 -1.25 -11.28 21.23
N ALA A 323 -1.42 -12.55 21.60
CA ALA A 323 -1.68 -12.94 22.99
C ALA A 323 -0.52 -12.51 23.91
N ARG A 324 0.72 -12.77 23.51
CA ARG A 324 1.93 -12.39 24.25
C ARG A 324 2.04 -10.86 24.43
N GLY A 325 1.87 -10.10 23.36
CA GLY A 325 1.91 -8.63 23.43
C GLY A 325 0.78 -8.05 24.28
N SER A 326 -0.40 -8.66 24.25
CA SER A 326 -1.53 -8.24 25.08
C SER A 326 -1.27 -8.49 26.57
N LEU A 327 -0.67 -9.62 26.94
CA LEU A 327 -0.24 -9.87 28.32
C LEU A 327 0.82 -8.87 28.79
N ARG A 328 1.74 -8.50 27.90
CA ARG A 328 2.78 -7.50 28.20
C ARG A 328 2.19 -6.13 28.52
N LEU A 329 1.26 -5.66 27.68
CA LEU A 329 0.54 -4.40 27.90
C LEU A 329 -0.29 -4.41 29.20
N ALA A 330 -0.94 -5.54 29.54
CA ALA A 330 -1.67 -5.66 30.81
C ALA A 330 -0.75 -5.53 32.04
N GLY A 331 0.50 -5.98 31.93
CA GLY A 331 1.52 -5.80 32.96
C GLY A 331 1.93 -4.34 33.12
N LEU A 332 2.16 -3.63 32.01
CA LEU A 332 2.53 -2.20 32.02
C LEU A 332 1.46 -1.32 32.68
N ASP A 333 0.18 -1.56 32.36
CA ASP A 333 -0.93 -0.85 33.00
C ASP A 333 -0.96 -1.07 34.52
N THR A 334 -0.51 -2.24 34.99
CA THR A 334 -0.45 -2.57 36.41
C THR A 334 0.68 -1.80 37.11
N GLU A 335 1.84 -1.69 36.48
CA GLU A 335 2.96 -0.92 37.01
C GLU A 335 2.72 0.59 36.98
N GLU A 336 1.96 1.08 36.00
CA GLU A 336 1.58 2.49 35.93
C GLU A 336 0.53 2.82 37.00
N ALA A 337 -0.45 1.93 37.22
CA ALA A 337 -1.41 2.06 38.31
C ALA A 337 -0.74 1.99 39.70
N ALA A 338 0.31 1.19 39.87
CA ALA A 338 1.06 1.11 41.13
C ALA A 338 1.98 2.32 41.39
N ARG A 339 2.26 3.14 40.36
CA ARG A 339 3.09 4.35 40.46
C ARG A 339 2.29 5.63 40.71
N ARG A 340 0.96 5.55 40.67
CA ARG A 340 0.03 6.66 40.92
C ARG A 340 -0.59 6.52 42.31
#